data_AF-A0A2P5ED72-F1
#
_entry.id   AF-A0A2P5ED72-F1
#
_cell.length_a   1.000
_cell.length_b   1.000
_cell.length_c   1.000
_cell.angle_alpha   90.00
_cell.angle_beta   90.00
_cell.angle_gamma   90.00
#
_symmetry.space_group_name_H-M   'P 1'
#
loop_
_entity.id
_entity.type
_entity.pdbx_description
1 polymer ?
#
loop_
_entity_poly.entity_id
_entity_poly.type
_entity_poly.pdbx_seq_one_letter_code
_entity_poly.pdbx_strand_id
1 'polypeptide(L)'
;MRENIVVVATVCKDSKGATMGIKTKKFHRFSPIVAEGSAALLPIELALSLGISHLVLKGDAKLVIQGICMDKTTAIGKYPMLSSIANNFSTEFW
;
A
#
# COMPACT_ATOMS: atom_id res chain seq x y z
N MET A 1 -21.24 16.56 -15.60
CA MET A 1 -20.42 15.33 -15.50
C MET A 1 -20.27 14.99 -14.03
N ARG A 2 -20.56 13.76 -13.60
CA ARG A 2 -20.22 13.32 -12.23
C ARG A 2 -18.72 13.12 -12.15
N GLU A 3 -18.06 13.72 -11.18
CA GLU A 3 -16.65 13.49 -10.93
C GLU A 3 -16.46 12.08 -10.37
N ASN A 4 -15.67 11.24 -11.05
CA ASN A 4 -15.22 9.97 -10.49
C ASN A 4 -14.12 10.25 -9.46
N ILE A 5 -14.55 10.34 -8.20
CA ILE A 5 -13.67 10.51 -7.04
C ILE A 5 -13.49 9.14 -6.40
N VAL A 6 -12.23 8.76 -6.19
CA VAL A 6 -11.86 7.58 -5.41
C VAL A 6 -11.27 8.03 -4.10
N VAL A 7 -11.72 7.44 -3.00
CA VAL A 7 -11.13 7.62 -1.68
C VAL A 7 -10.44 6.31 -1.31
N VAL A 8 -9.14 6.39 -1.03
CA VAL A 8 -8.40 5.26 -0.46
C VAL A 8 -8.06 5.56 0.98
N ALA A 9 -8.13 4.52 1.79
CA ALA A 9 -7.83 4.55 3.20
C ALA A 9 -6.94 3.37 3.54
N THR A 10 -6.04 3.58 4.48
CA THR A 10 -5.23 2.52 5.06
C THR A 10 -5.19 2.67 6.57
N VAL A 11 -5.15 1.53 7.25
CA VAL A 11 -5.00 1.44 8.70
C VAL A 11 -3.79 0.56 8.96
N CYS A 12 -2.80 1.11 9.64
CA CYS A 12 -1.65 0.35 10.12
C CYS A 12 -1.94 -0.12 11.55
N LYS A 13 -1.74 -1.40 11.81
CA LYS A 13 -1.92 -2.03 13.12
C LYS A 13 -0.63 -2.75 13.52
N ASP A 14 -0.39 -2.81 14.83
CA ASP A 14 0.67 -3.65 15.37
C ASP A 14 0.27 -5.15 15.35
N SER A 15 1.17 -6.02 15.79
CA SER A 15 0.94 -7.47 15.85
C SER A 15 -0.14 -7.90 16.85
N LYS A 16 -0.56 -7.02 17.76
CA LYS A 16 -1.65 -7.23 18.72
C LYS A 16 -2.98 -6.67 18.20
N GLY A 17 -2.97 -6.05 17.02
CA GLY A 17 -4.15 -5.44 16.40
C GLY A 17 -4.43 -4.00 16.85
N ALA A 18 -3.56 -3.38 17.64
CA ALA A 18 -3.70 -1.98 18.04
C ALA A 18 -3.38 -1.06 16.86
N THR A 19 -4.25 -0.06 16.62
CA THR A 19 -4.04 0.91 15.55
C THR A 19 -2.84 1.80 15.84
N MET A 20 -1.86 1.78 14.94
CA MET A 20 -0.66 2.63 15.00
C MET A 20 -0.83 3.92 14.18
N GLY A 21 -1.64 3.86 13.11
CA GLY A 21 -1.86 5.01 12.25
C GLY A 21 -2.95 4.78 11.21
N ILE A 22 -3.52 5.87 10.74
CA ILE A 22 -4.53 5.87 9.68
C ILE A 22 -4.13 6.94 8.67
N LYS A 23 -4.20 6.61 7.38
CA LYS A 23 -3.95 7.57 6.30
C LYS A 23 -5.05 7.45 5.26
N THR A 24 -5.56 8.58 4.80
CA THR A 24 -6.56 8.64 3.73
C THR A 24 -6.09 9.59 2.64
N LYS A 25 -6.49 9.32 1.40
CA LYS A 25 -6.17 10.18 0.26
C LYS A 25 -7.31 10.15 -0.75
N LYS A 26 -7.66 11.33 -1.26
CA LYS A 26 -8.64 11.48 -2.34
C LYS A 26 -7.91 11.57 -3.67
N PHE A 27 -8.44 10.89 -4.67
CA PHE A 27 -7.93 10.88 -6.02
C PHE A 27 -9.05 11.22 -7.01
N HIS A 28 -8.74 12.06 -8.00
CA HIS A 28 -9.66 12.42 -9.06
C HIS A 28 -9.30 11.63 -10.33
N ARG A 29 -10.30 11.03 -10.99
CA ARG A 29 -10.17 10.37 -12.31
C ARG A 29 -9.18 9.20 -12.35
N PHE A 30 -9.50 8.11 -11.66
CA PHE A 30 -8.73 6.86 -11.71
C PHE A 30 -9.57 5.72 -12.29
N SER A 31 -8.96 4.84 -13.09
CA SER A 31 -9.54 3.53 -13.38
C SER A 31 -9.43 2.62 -12.15
N PRO A 32 -10.26 1.57 -12.01
CA PRO A 32 -10.25 0.70 -10.83
C PRO A 32 -8.87 0.15 -10.48
N ILE A 33 -8.10 -0.30 -11.47
CA ILE A 33 -6.76 -0.86 -11.24
C ILE A 33 -5.75 0.16 -10.70
N VAL A 34 -5.83 1.42 -11.15
CA VAL A 34 -4.93 2.48 -10.67
C VAL A 34 -5.34 2.95 -9.27
N ALA A 35 -6.65 2.92 -8.98
CA ALA A 35 -7.18 3.17 -7.64
C ALA A 35 -6.69 2.11 -6.63
N GLU A 36 -6.78 0.82 -6.98
CA GLU A 36 -6.26 -0.28 -6.16
C GLU A 36 -4.74 -0.20 -5.99
N GLY A 37 -4.00 0.09 -7.06
CA GLY A 37 -2.56 0.34 -7.00
C GLY A 37 -2.19 1.44 -6.00
N SER A 38 -2.91 2.56 -6.06
CA SER A 38 -2.72 3.68 -5.13
C SER A 38 -3.12 3.31 -3.69
N ALA A 39 -4.17 2.51 -3.52
CA ALA A 39 -4.61 1.99 -2.23
C ALA A 39 -3.52 1.12 -1.58
N ALA A 40 -2.83 0.31 -2.38
CA ALA A 40 -1.78 -0.60 -1.91
C ALA A 40 -0.44 0.10 -1.64
N LEU A 41 -0.17 1.26 -2.26
CA LEU A 41 1.02 2.08 -1.94
C LEU A 41 0.85 2.91 -0.66
N LEU A 42 -0.37 3.36 -0.35
CA LEU A 42 -0.67 4.17 0.83
C LEU A 42 -0.24 3.55 2.19
N PRO A 43 -0.45 2.25 2.49
CA PRO A 43 0.07 1.61 3.70
C PRO A 43 1.59 1.65 3.78
N ILE A 44 2.28 1.60 2.64
CA ILE A 44 3.74 1.61 2.59
C ILE A 44 4.27 2.98 2.98
N GLU A 45 3.68 4.05 2.43
CA GLU A 45 4.01 5.43 2.82
C GLU A 45 3.76 5.66 4.33
N LEU A 46 2.64 5.13 4.85
CA LEU A 46 2.33 5.24 6.28
C LEU A 46 3.36 4.47 7.12
N ALA A 47 3.70 3.24 6.75
CA ALA A 47 4.69 2.43 7.46
C ALA A 47 6.07 3.10 7.50
N LEU A 48 6.53 3.68 6.38
CA LEU A 48 7.76 4.45 6.33
C LEU A 48 7.73 5.64 7.29
N SER A 49 6.63 6.40 7.30
CA SER A 49 6.49 7.56 8.20
C SER A 49 6.48 7.20 9.68
N LEU A 50 6.08 5.96 10.01
CA LEU A 50 6.05 5.41 11.36
C LEU A 50 7.33 4.67 11.75
N GLY A 51 8.32 4.58 10.85
CA GLY A 51 9.57 3.84 11.10
C GLY A 51 9.38 2.32 11.22
N ILE A 52 8.34 1.78 10.58
CA ILE A 52 8.00 0.34 10.64
C ILE A 52 8.92 -0.44 9.70
N SER A 53 9.66 -1.40 10.26
CA SER A 53 10.61 -2.23 9.51
C SER A 53 9.98 -3.48 8.89
N HIS A 54 8.88 -3.99 9.44
CA HIS A 54 8.17 -5.17 8.96
C HIS A 54 6.70 -4.84 8.67
N LEU A 55 6.27 -5.05 7.42
CA LEU A 55 4.93 -4.71 6.97
C LEU A 55 4.24 -5.94 6.37
N VAL A 56 3.04 -6.22 6.87
CA VAL A 56 2.11 -7.17 6.27
C VAL A 56 1.03 -6.39 5.53
N LEU A 57 1.00 -6.51 4.21
CA LEU A 57 -0.06 -5.90 3.40
C LEU A 57 -1.27 -6.85 3.34
N LYS A 58 -2.45 -6.32 3.68
CA LYS A 58 -3.74 -7.02 3.60
C LYS A 58 -4.68 -6.24 2.69
N GLY A 59 -5.29 -6.93 1.72
CA GLY A 59 -6.29 -6.36 0.81
C GLY A 59 -6.82 -7.41 -0.16
N ASP A 60 -7.94 -7.09 -0.81
CA ASP A 60 -8.68 -7.94 -1.76
C ASP A 60 -8.15 -7.83 -3.21
N ALA A 61 -7.42 -6.76 -3.52
CA ALA A 61 -6.76 -6.54 -4.81
C ALA A 61 -5.53 -7.45 -5.00
N LYS A 62 -5.75 -8.77 -5.11
CA LYS A 62 -4.71 -9.81 -5.18
C LYS A 62 -3.63 -9.52 -6.23
N LEU A 63 -4.02 -9.17 -7.45
CA LEU A 63 -3.08 -8.89 -8.55
C LEU A 63 -2.19 -7.68 -8.26
N VAL A 64 -2.74 -6.65 -7.61
CA VAL A 64 -2.00 -5.44 -7.26
C VAL A 64 -0.99 -5.74 -6.14
N ILE A 65 -1.43 -6.41 -5.09
CA ILE A 65 -0.57 -6.79 -3.96
C ILE A 65 0.56 -7.72 -4.44
N GLN A 66 0.22 -8.72 -5.27
CA GLN A 66 1.22 -9.59 -5.89
C GLN A 66 2.20 -8.79 -6.76
N GLY A 67 1.72 -7.88 -7.60
CA GLY A 67 2.59 -7.03 -8.43
C GLY A 67 3.59 -6.22 -7.60
N ILE A 68 3.14 -5.62 -6.50
CA ILE A 68 4.02 -4.85 -5.58
C ILE A 68 5.06 -5.76 -4.92
N CYS A 69 4.69 -6.98 -4.53
CA CYS A 69 5.58 -7.88 -3.80
C CYS A 69 6.49 -8.73 -4.69
N MET A 70 6.09 -9.01 -5.93
CA MET A 70 6.89 -9.75 -6.92
C MET A 70 7.99 -8.88 -7.53
N ASP A 71 7.77 -7.56 -7.58
CA ASP A 71 8.68 -6.63 -8.25
C ASP A 71 9.80 -6.12 -7.32
N LYS A 72 10.50 -7.06 -6.67
CA LYS A 72 11.63 -6.76 -5.78
C LYS A 72 12.78 -6.02 -6.48
N THR A 73 12.84 -6.05 -7.81
CA THR A 73 13.91 -5.47 -8.64
C THR A 73 13.49 -4.22 -9.42
N THR A 74 12.25 -4.09 -9.91
CA THR A 74 11.81 -2.91 -10.69
C THR A 74 11.13 -1.84 -9.83
N ALA A 75 10.52 -2.22 -8.69
CA ALA A 75 9.93 -1.26 -7.75
C ALA A 75 10.98 -0.35 -7.11
N ILE A 76 12.20 -0.85 -6.88
CA ILE A 76 13.35 -0.10 -6.35
C ILE A 76 13.81 0.98 -7.33
N GLY A 77 13.76 0.72 -8.65
CA GLY A 77 14.15 1.67 -9.68
C GLY A 77 13.14 2.79 -9.94
N LYS A 78 11.84 2.52 -9.72
CA LYS A 78 10.76 3.48 -9.98
C LYS A 78 10.27 4.21 -8.73
N TYR A 79 10.42 3.59 -7.57
CA TYR A 79 10.08 4.12 -6.25
C TYR A 79 11.22 3.82 -5.28
N PRO A 80 12.31 4.63 -5.28
CA PRO A 80 13.50 4.36 -4.48
C PRO A 80 13.21 4.23 -2.96
N MET A 81 12.09 4.80 -2.49
CA MET A 81 11.58 4.64 -1.11
C MET A 81 11.17 3.21 -0.73
N LEU A 82 10.93 2.32 -1.70
CA LEU A 82 10.56 0.92 -1.44
C LEU A 82 11.77 0.03 -1.14
N SER A 83 12.99 0.49 -1.45
CA SER A 83 14.24 -0.25 -1.22
C SER A 83 14.46 -0.60 0.26
N SER A 84 14.03 0.26 1.18
CA SER A 84 14.21 0.11 2.62
C SER A 84 13.32 -0.98 3.23
N ILE A 85 12.23 -1.35 2.55
CA ILE A 85 11.20 -2.28 3.07
C ILE A 85 11.13 -3.57 2.24
N ALA A 86 11.70 -3.58 1.03
CA ALA A 86 11.65 -4.69 0.07
C ALA A 86 12.06 -6.06 0.66
N ASN A 87 12.94 -6.06 1.67
CA ASN A 87 13.42 -7.27 2.34
C ASN A 87 12.49 -7.81 3.44
N ASN A 88 11.43 -7.08 3.82
CA ASN A 88 10.61 -7.35 5.01
C ASN A 88 9.09 -7.39 4.74
N PHE A 89 8.66 -7.52 3.49
CA PHE A 89 7.25 -7.67 3.14
C PHE A 89 6.77 -9.12 3.30
N SER A 90 5.62 -9.29 3.94
CA SER A 90 4.79 -10.50 3.83
C SER A 90 3.39 -10.11 3.37
N THR A 91 2.71 -11.00 2.65
CA THR A 91 1.37 -10.74 2.09
C THR A 91 0.38 -11.73 2.65
N GLU A 92 -0.78 -11.25 3.08
CA GLU A 92 -1.93 -12.09 3.40
C GLU A 92 -3.10 -11.71 2.49
N PHE A 93 -3.70 -12.74 1.88
CA PHE A 93 -4.91 -12.62 1.06
C PHE A 93 -6.10 -13.15 1.86
N TRP A 94 -7.26 -12.52 1.69
CA TRP A 94 -8.53 -12.91 2.28
C TRP A 94 -9.53 -13.17 1.16
#